data_AF-A0A2G6TN27-F1
#
_entry.id   AF-A0A2G6TN27-F1
#
_cell.length_a   1.000
_cell.length_b   1.000
_cell.length_c   1.000
_cell.angle_alpha   90.00
_cell.angle_beta   90.00
_cell.angle_gamma   90.00
#
_symmetry.space_group_name_H-M   'P 1'
#
loop_
_entity.id
_entity.type
_entity.pdbx_description
1 polymer ?
#
loop_
_entity_poly.entity_id
_entity_poly.type
_entity_poly.pdbx_seq_one_letter_code
_entity_poly.pdbx_strand_id
1 'polypeptide(L)'
;MDLKPLITLVAIINPLAIVPFFIHYTEGFSAQQRQQTIRTAALASFCVIAACAIIGLQVLDFFNISLQSFQVGGGLLLLISAMNMLNARPAEERPNAPTLVAGAEKAAMGNSIAVVPLTIPLLTGPASMSTVVIYADQARTIWQHLALVGYGVVVALVVMVCFSLADPIARVLGKTGINVMTRLMGLILAALAVEVMAGGLVKIFPILASPAIVP
;
A
#
# COMPACT_ATOMS: atom_id res chain seq x y z
N MET A 1 9.94 22.82 10.89
CA MET A 1 9.21 21.64 10.40
C MET A 1 10.26 20.61 10.04
N ASP A 2 10.40 19.53 10.81
CA ASP A 2 11.40 18.51 10.51
C ASP A 2 10.98 17.72 9.27
N LEU A 3 11.81 17.71 8.23
CA LEU A 3 11.50 17.00 6.98
C LEU A 3 11.67 15.47 7.11
N LYS A 4 12.28 15.00 8.20
CA LYS A 4 12.60 13.58 8.42
C LYS A 4 11.36 12.67 8.36
N PRO A 5 10.24 12.94 9.08
CA PRO A 5 9.06 12.08 9.02
C PRO A 5 8.44 12.02 7.62
N LEU A 6 8.47 13.13 6.87
CA LEU A 6 8.00 13.17 5.49
C LEU A 6 8.86 12.28 4.59
N ILE A 7 10.18 12.41 4.65
CA ILE A 7 11.11 11.59 3.87
C ILE A 7 10.92 10.11 4.23
N THR A 8 10.82 9.79 5.52
CA THR A 8 10.56 8.42 5.99
C THR A 8 9.23 7.88 5.48
N LEU A 9 8.14 8.66 5.54
CA LEU A 9 6.83 8.23 5.04
C LEU A 9 6.86 7.98 3.53
N VAL A 10 7.43 8.89 2.74
CA VAL A 10 7.52 8.70 1.29
C VAL A 10 8.40 7.49 0.95
N ALA A 11 9.51 7.29 1.67
CA ALA A 11 10.40 6.16 1.47
C ALA A 11 9.77 4.81 1.85
N ILE A 12 8.98 4.77 2.93
CA ILE A 12 8.28 3.55 3.36
C ILE A 12 7.12 3.21 2.42
N ILE A 13 6.34 4.21 2.02
CA ILE A 13 5.19 4.01 1.11
C ILE A 13 5.68 3.64 -0.29
N ASN A 14 6.78 4.23 -0.75
CA ASN A 14 7.43 3.97 -2.03
C ASN A 14 6.46 3.79 -3.21
N PRO A 15 5.71 4.84 -3.61
CA PRO A 15 4.71 4.73 -4.67
C PRO A 15 5.29 4.25 -6.01
N LEU A 16 6.59 4.49 -6.25
CA LEU A 16 7.28 4.04 -7.45
C LEU A 16 7.35 2.52 -7.55
N ALA A 17 7.63 1.82 -6.43
CA ALA A 17 7.64 0.36 -6.39
C ALA A 17 6.25 -0.25 -6.67
N ILE A 18 5.18 0.53 -6.47
CA ILE A 18 3.79 0.09 -6.66
C ILE A 18 3.30 0.38 -8.10
N VAL A 19 4.06 1.13 -8.91
CA VAL A 19 3.69 1.41 -10.31
C VAL A 19 3.42 0.16 -11.15
N PRO A 20 4.25 -0.91 -11.12
CA PRO A 20 3.94 -2.14 -11.87
C PRO A 20 2.60 -2.78 -11.46
N PHE A 21 2.22 -2.66 -10.18
CA PHE A 21 0.92 -3.13 -9.68
C PHE A 21 -0.20 -2.31 -10.27
N PHE A 22 -0.06 -0.98 -10.24
CA PHE A 22 -1.04 -0.09 -10.83
C PHE A 22 -1.22 -0.39 -12.32
N ILE A 23 -0.14 -0.66 -13.06
CA ILE A 23 -0.21 -1.07 -14.47
C ILE A 23 -0.99 -2.38 -14.62
N HIS A 24 -0.67 -3.41 -13.82
CA HIS A 24 -1.35 -4.71 -13.86
C HIS A 24 -2.85 -4.60 -13.53
N TYR A 25 -3.20 -3.88 -12.47
CA TYR A 25 -4.58 -3.71 -12.00
C TYR A 25 -5.42 -2.78 -12.86
N THR A 26 -4.80 -1.89 -13.63
CA THR A 26 -5.48 -1.01 -14.60
C THR A 26 -5.35 -1.50 -16.04
N GLU A 27 -4.89 -2.74 -16.24
CA GLU A 27 -4.84 -3.35 -17.57
C GLU A 27 -6.26 -3.45 -18.16
N GLY A 28 -6.46 -2.92 -19.36
CA GLY A 28 -7.76 -2.88 -20.03
C GLY A 28 -8.69 -1.73 -19.61
N PHE A 29 -8.25 -0.82 -18.73
CA PHE A 29 -9.02 0.38 -18.39
C PHE A 29 -8.90 1.44 -19.49
N SER A 30 -9.95 2.24 -19.65
CA SER A 30 -9.85 3.47 -20.47
C SER A 30 -8.98 4.52 -19.77
N ALA A 31 -8.45 5.49 -20.52
CA ALA A 31 -7.66 6.58 -19.96
C ALA A 31 -8.43 7.34 -18.85
N GLN A 32 -9.75 7.50 -19.01
CA GLN A 32 -10.60 8.14 -18.01
C GLN A 32 -10.73 7.30 -16.73
N GLN A 33 -10.95 5.98 -16.87
CA GLN A 33 -11.03 5.07 -15.72
C GLN A 33 -9.71 5.03 -14.96
N ARG A 34 -8.60 4.99 -15.68
CA ARG A 34 -7.27 5.02 -15.09
C ARG A 34 -7.00 6.31 -14.32
N GLN A 35 -7.32 7.46 -14.91
CA GLN A 35 -7.21 8.75 -14.23
C GLN A 35 -8.08 8.84 -12.97
N GLN A 36 -9.27 8.23 -13.01
CA GLN A 36 -10.13 8.11 -11.84
C GLN A 36 -9.49 7.24 -10.75
N THR A 37 -8.93 6.08 -11.11
CA THR A 37 -8.20 5.20 -10.19
C THR A 37 -7.02 5.93 -9.53
N ILE A 38 -6.25 6.74 -10.28
CA ILE A 38 -5.16 7.56 -9.73
C ILE A 38 -5.68 8.52 -8.65
N ARG A 39 -6.75 9.26 -8.96
CA ARG A 39 -7.34 10.22 -8.02
C ARG A 39 -7.90 9.52 -6.79
N THR A 40 -8.60 8.41 -6.97
CA THR A 40 -9.15 7.60 -5.87
C THR A 40 -8.03 7.04 -5.00
N ALA A 41 -6.95 6.51 -5.57
CA ALA A 41 -5.82 5.97 -4.80
C ALA A 41 -5.06 7.06 -4.03
N ALA A 42 -4.82 8.23 -4.66
CA ALA A 42 -4.20 9.37 -4.01
C ALA A 42 -5.07 9.89 -2.84
N LEU A 43 -6.37 10.06 -3.07
CA LEU A 43 -7.31 10.49 -2.03
C LEU A 43 -7.42 9.48 -0.90
N ALA A 44 -7.53 8.19 -1.23
CA ALA A 44 -7.59 7.12 -0.24
C ALA A 44 -6.29 7.08 0.60
N SER A 45 -5.13 7.25 -0.03
CA SER A 45 -3.83 7.31 0.67
C SER A 45 -3.79 8.47 1.67
N PHE A 46 -4.25 9.65 1.25
CA PHE A 46 -4.39 10.80 2.15
C PHE A 46 -5.34 10.49 3.31
N CYS A 47 -6.54 9.99 3.02
CA CYS A 47 -7.55 9.70 4.04
C CYS A 47 -7.05 8.67 5.07
N VAL A 48 -6.36 7.63 4.62
CA VAL A 48 -5.78 6.62 5.52
C VAL A 48 -4.70 7.23 6.41
N ILE A 49 -3.76 7.99 5.84
CA ILE A 49 -2.70 8.65 6.63
C ILE A 49 -3.29 9.64 7.62
N ALA A 50 -4.25 10.46 7.19
CA ALA A 50 -4.93 11.43 8.04
C ALA A 50 -5.71 10.73 9.17
N ALA A 51 -6.44 9.66 8.87
CA ALA A 51 -7.14 8.87 9.87
C ALA A 51 -6.17 8.23 10.89
N CYS A 52 -5.08 7.61 10.42
CA CYS A 52 -4.05 7.07 11.31
C CYS A 52 -3.41 8.14 12.20
N ALA A 53 -3.19 9.35 11.67
CA ALA A 53 -2.59 10.45 12.40
C ALA A 53 -3.51 11.05 13.48
N ILE A 54 -4.83 11.05 13.25
CA ILE A 54 -5.79 11.69 14.16
C ILE A 54 -6.38 10.70 15.16
N ILE A 55 -6.81 9.52 14.69
CA ILE A 55 -7.58 8.55 15.48
C ILE A 55 -6.93 7.17 15.53
N GLY A 56 -5.76 6.95 14.92
CA GLY A 56 -5.17 5.63 14.76
C GLY A 56 -4.98 4.87 16.08
N LEU A 57 -4.40 5.50 17.10
CA LEU A 57 -4.25 4.91 18.44
C LEU A 57 -5.60 4.62 19.09
N GLN A 58 -6.53 5.58 19.03
CA GLN A 58 -7.85 5.45 19.65
C GLN A 58 -8.65 4.28 19.06
N VAL A 59 -8.55 4.05 17.75
CA VAL A 59 -9.17 2.90 17.10
C VAL A 59 -8.56 1.60 17.59
N LEU A 60 -7.22 1.52 17.66
CA LEU A 60 -6.53 0.34 18.16
C LEU A 60 -6.91 0.05 19.63
N ASP A 61 -6.92 1.07 20.49
CA ASP A 61 -7.29 0.98 21.90
C ASP A 61 -8.76 0.56 22.08
N PHE A 62 -9.67 1.11 21.27
CA PHE A 62 -11.08 0.73 21.29
C PHE A 62 -11.29 -0.77 21.06
N PHE A 63 -10.52 -1.36 20.14
CA PHE A 63 -10.54 -2.80 19.88
C PHE A 63 -9.60 -3.62 20.79
N ASN A 64 -8.87 -2.98 21.70
CA ASN A 64 -7.80 -3.60 22.50
C ASN A 64 -6.75 -4.34 21.64
N ILE A 65 -6.42 -3.79 20.47
CA ILE A 65 -5.44 -4.34 19.53
C ILE A 65 -4.13 -3.60 19.71
N SER A 66 -3.03 -4.32 19.93
CA SER A 66 -1.70 -3.71 19.98
C SER A 66 -1.23 -3.27 18.58
N LEU A 67 -0.38 -2.25 18.53
CA LEU A 67 0.24 -1.80 17.28
C LEU A 67 1.00 -2.95 16.57
N GLN A 68 1.59 -3.85 17.35
CA GLN A 68 2.31 -5.02 16.88
C GLN A 68 1.37 -6.03 16.22
N SER A 69 0.21 -6.31 16.83
CA SER A 69 -0.81 -7.17 16.22
C SER A 69 -1.34 -6.59 14.92
N PHE A 70 -1.50 -5.26 14.86
CA PHE A 70 -1.86 -4.57 13.63
C PHE A 70 -0.79 -4.72 12.53
N GLN A 71 0.50 -4.63 12.89
CA GLN A 71 1.61 -4.90 11.96
C GLN A 71 1.55 -6.32 11.40
N VAL A 72 1.35 -7.35 12.25
CA VAL A 72 1.25 -8.75 11.80
C VAL A 72 0.04 -8.95 10.89
N GLY A 73 -1.15 -8.49 11.30
CA GLY A 73 -2.38 -8.67 10.52
C GLY A 73 -2.33 -7.95 9.17
N GLY A 74 -1.78 -6.75 9.14
CA GLY A 74 -1.59 -6.04 7.89
C GLY A 74 -0.47 -6.65 7.02
N GLY A 75 0.57 -7.22 7.64
CA GLY A 75 1.64 -7.94 6.93
C GLY A 75 1.07 -9.17 6.20
N LEU A 76 0.09 -9.84 6.80
CA LEU A 76 -0.66 -10.91 6.14
C LEU A 76 -1.39 -10.43 4.88
N LEU A 77 -2.03 -9.25 4.91
CA LEU A 77 -2.68 -8.69 3.72
C LEU A 77 -1.67 -8.35 2.61
N LEU A 78 -0.49 -7.86 2.98
CA LEU A 78 0.62 -7.66 2.02
C LEU A 78 1.06 -8.99 1.41
N LEU A 79 1.19 -10.04 2.22
CA LEU A 79 1.58 -11.37 1.74
C LEU A 79 0.54 -11.94 0.77
N ILE A 80 -0.76 -11.81 1.07
CA ILE A 80 -1.84 -12.22 0.16
C ILE A 80 -1.75 -11.45 -1.17
N SER A 81 -1.49 -10.14 -1.10
CA SER A 81 -1.32 -9.32 -2.31
C SER A 81 -0.11 -9.75 -3.13
N ALA A 82 1.01 -10.06 -2.47
CA ALA A 82 2.22 -10.58 -3.10
C ALA A 82 1.96 -11.93 -3.80
N MET A 83 1.26 -12.85 -3.12
CA MET A 83 0.90 -14.15 -3.69
C MET A 83 0.00 -14.00 -4.93
N ASN A 84 -0.93 -13.06 -4.92
CA ASN A 84 -1.77 -12.78 -6.09
C ASN A 84 -0.95 -12.32 -7.31
N MET A 85 0.18 -11.64 -7.10
CA MET A 85 1.07 -11.23 -8.18
C MET A 85 1.96 -12.35 -8.70
N LEU A 86 2.51 -13.16 -7.78
CA LEU A 86 3.31 -14.33 -8.16
C LEU A 86 2.47 -15.32 -8.97
N ASN A 87 1.20 -15.44 -8.59
CA ASN A 87 0.20 -16.25 -9.26
C ASN A 87 -0.54 -15.52 -10.39
N ALA A 88 -0.15 -14.29 -10.74
CA ALA A 88 -0.79 -13.54 -11.80
C ALA A 88 -0.64 -14.31 -13.13
N ARG A 89 -1.78 -14.79 -13.63
CA ARG A 89 -1.86 -15.42 -14.94
C ARG A 89 -1.82 -14.34 -16.02
N PRO A 90 -1.09 -14.56 -17.13
CA PRO A 90 -1.20 -13.69 -18.31
C PRO A 90 -2.66 -13.52 -18.71
N ALA A 91 -3.05 -12.33 -19.15
CA ALA A 91 -4.43 -11.98 -19.49
C ALA A 91 -5.09 -12.90 -20.54
N GLU A 92 -4.30 -13.70 -21.26
CA GLU A 92 -4.74 -14.68 -22.25
C GLU A 92 -5.41 -15.94 -21.63
N GLU A 93 -5.22 -16.18 -20.32
CA GLU A 93 -5.83 -17.31 -19.59
C GLU A 93 -7.00 -16.91 -18.67
N ARG A 94 -7.63 -15.76 -18.90
CA ARG A 94 -8.96 -15.48 -18.29
C ARG A 94 -10.06 -15.85 -19.30
N PRO A 95 -10.46 -17.14 -19.42
CA PRO A 95 -11.74 -17.43 -20.05
C PRO A 95 -12.81 -16.79 -19.15
N ASN A 96 -13.56 -15.85 -19.72
CA ASN A 96 -14.70 -15.15 -19.10
C ASN A 96 -14.35 -13.89 -18.28
N ALA A 97 -13.79 -12.86 -18.92
CA ALA A 97 -14.25 -11.51 -18.62
C ALA A 97 -15.44 -11.24 -19.56
N PRO A 98 -16.69 -11.13 -19.08
CA PRO A 98 -17.82 -10.86 -19.96
C PRO A 98 -17.55 -9.53 -20.67
N THR A 99 -17.46 -9.59 -21.99
CA THR A 99 -17.29 -8.46 -22.91
C THR A 99 -18.51 -7.53 -22.97
N LEU A 100 -19.41 -7.58 -21.99
CA LEU A 100 -20.66 -6.83 -21.93
C LEU A 100 -20.95 -6.41 -20.49
N VAL A 101 -20.23 -5.40 -19.98
CA VAL A 101 -20.55 -4.81 -18.68
C VAL A 101 -20.56 -3.29 -18.78
N ALA A 102 -21.73 -2.70 -18.51
CA ALA A 102 -22.02 -1.27 -18.59
C ALA A 102 -21.07 -0.43 -17.74
N GLY A 103 -20.79 0.80 -18.19
CA GLY A 103 -19.74 1.68 -17.64
C GLY A 103 -19.81 1.97 -16.12
N ALA A 104 -20.98 1.79 -15.48
CA ALA A 104 -21.16 1.98 -14.04
C ALA A 104 -20.48 0.87 -13.19
N GLU A 105 -20.55 -0.40 -13.61
CA GLU A 105 -19.92 -1.51 -12.87
C GLU A 105 -18.40 -1.50 -13.02
N LYS A 106 -17.85 -1.08 -14.16
CA LYS A 106 -16.39 -0.88 -14.32
C LYS A 106 -15.87 0.29 -13.48
N ALA A 107 -16.65 1.36 -13.30
CA ALA A 107 -16.28 2.48 -12.42
C ALA A 107 -16.28 2.06 -10.94
N ALA A 108 -17.27 1.27 -10.52
CA ALA A 108 -17.29 0.66 -9.19
C ALA A 108 -16.10 -0.29 -8.98
N MET A 109 -15.74 -1.07 -9.99
CA MET A 109 -14.57 -1.96 -9.98
C MET A 109 -13.24 -1.19 -9.91
N GLY A 110 -13.12 -0.08 -10.66
CA GLY A 110 -11.95 0.80 -10.63
C GLY A 110 -11.76 1.53 -9.30
N ASN A 111 -12.86 1.93 -8.65
CA ASN A 111 -12.82 2.48 -7.28
C ASN A 111 -12.49 1.39 -6.24
N SER A 112 -13.05 0.18 -6.40
CA SER A 112 -12.76 -0.95 -5.52
C SER A 112 -11.27 -1.30 -5.56
N ILE A 113 -10.68 -1.45 -6.76
CA ILE A 113 -9.26 -1.81 -6.93
C ILE A 113 -8.33 -0.68 -6.46
N ALA A 114 -8.70 0.59 -6.69
CA ALA A 114 -7.94 1.75 -6.19
C ALA A 114 -7.81 1.75 -4.66
N VAL A 115 -8.87 1.33 -3.95
CA VAL A 115 -8.88 1.29 -2.49
C VAL A 115 -8.27 -0.02 -1.99
N VAL A 116 -8.70 -1.17 -2.50
CA VAL A 116 -8.17 -2.50 -2.15
C VAL A 116 -7.86 -3.31 -3.42
N PRO A 117 -6.61 -3.77 -3.65
CA PRO A 117 -5.47 -3.72 -2.73
C PRO A 117 -4.54 -2.50 -2.90
N LEU A 118 -4.73 -1.64 -3.91
CA LEU A 118 -3.74 -0.61 -4.28
C LEU A 118 -3.42 0.38 -3.16
N THR A 119 -4.44 0.90 -2.48
CA THR A 119 -4.20 1.79 -1.35
C THR A 119 -3.99 0.97 -0.08
N ILE A 120 -4.96 0.13 0.27
CA ILE A 120 -4.92 -0.73 1.44
C ILE A 120 -4.83 -2.19 0.94
N PRO A 121 -3.74 -2.92 1.18
CA PRO A 121 -2.58 -2.56 2.01
C PRO A 121 -1.36 -2.01 1.24
N LEU A 122 -1.36 -1.94 -0.10
CA LEU A 122 -0.09 -1.80 -0.84
C LEU A 122 0.61 -0.45 -0.61
N LEU A 123 -0.06 0.68 -0.83
CA LEU A 123 0.51 2.02 -0.59
C LEU A 123 0.58 2.32 0.90
N THR A 124 -0.56 2.24 1.58
CA THR A 124 -0.66 2.54 3.00
C THR A 124 -0.60 1.25 3.79
N GLY A 125 0.52 0.54 3.67
CA GLY A 125 0.73 -0.72 4.36
C GLY A 125 0.89 -0.56 5.87
N PRO A 126 0.99 -1.68 6.60
CA PRO A 126 1.03 -1.72 8.06
C PRO A 126 2.26 -1.00 8.60
N ALA A 127 3.39 -1.10 7.87
CA ALA A 127 4.61 -0.35 8.17
C ALA A 127 4.38 1.17 8.10
N SER A 128 3.73 1.67 7.04
CA SER A 128 3.43 3.10 6.90
C SER A 128 2.40 3.57 7.93
N MET A 129 1.30 2.83 8.11
CA MET A 129 0.25 3.13 9.09
C MET A 129 0.81 3.14 10.52
N SER A 130 1.59 2.13 10.89
CA SER A 130 2.21 2.09 12.22
C SER A 130 3.24 3.19 12.44
N THR A 131 3.99 3.57 11.40
CA THR A 131 4.90 4.72 11.45
C THR A 131 4.15 6.03 11.69
N VAL A 132 3.04 6.26 10.98
CA VAL A 132 2.18 7.43 11.20
C VAL A 132 1.63 7.44 12.62
N VAL A 133 1.17 6.30 13.12
CA VAL A 133 0.65 6.14 14.49
C VAL A 133 1.73 6.44 15.53
N ILE A 134 2.95 5.94 15.35
CA ILE A 134 4.09 6.24 16.25
C ILE A 134 4.43 7.73 16.24
N TYR A 135 4.43 8.37 15.07
CA TYR A 135 4.69 9.81 14.99
C TYR A 135 3.56 10.64 15.57
N ALA A 136 2.30 10.20 15.46
CA ALA A 136 1.18 10.82 16.13
C ALA A 136 1.29 10.72 17.65
N ASP A 137 1.70 9.57 18.18
CA ASP A 137 1.97 9.38 19.62
C ASP A 137 3.06 10.33 20.16
N GLN A 138 4.12 10.53 19.36
CA GLN A 138 5.23 11.43 19.71
C GLN A 138 4.88 12.92 19.56
N ALA A 139 3.80 13.26 18.86
CA ALA A 139 3.41 14.63 18.63
C ALA A 139 2.78 15.22 19.91
N ARG A 140 3.46 16.21 20.51
CA ARG A 140 3.03 16.86 21.76
C ARG A 140 2.16 18.09 21.51
N THR A 141 2.12 18.58 20.28
CA THR A 141 1.41 19.82 19.91
C THR A 141 0.42 19.58 18.79
N ILE A 142 -0.63 20.40 18.75
CA ILE A 142 -1.64 20.36 17.67
C ILE A 142 -1.01 20.68 16.30
N TRP A 143 0.02 21.53 16.27
CA TRP A 143 0.78 21.86 15.07
C TRP A 143 1.55 20.66 14.50
N GLN A 144 2.07 19.77 15.35
CA GLN A 144 2.72 18.53 14.91
C GLN A 144 1.71 17.54 14.33
N HIS A 145 0.52 17.42 14.92
CA HIS A 145 -0.57 16.62 14.37
C HIS A 145 -1.04 17.16 13.01
N LEU A 146 -1.20 18.49 12.89
CA LEU A 146 -1.58 19.12 11.62
C LEU A 146 -0.50 18.94 10.55
N ALA A 147 0.78 18.96 10.94
CA ALA A 147 1.90 18.66 10.04
C ALA A 147 1.87 17.21 9.53
N LEU A 148 1.52 16.23 10.37
CA LEU A 148 1.33 14.83 9.98
C LEU A 148 0.22 14.67 8.93
N VAL A 149 -0.91 15.34 9.12
CA VAL A 149 -1.99 15.38 8.11
C VAL A 149 -1.50 16.05 6.82
N GLY A 150 -0.72 17.13 6.94
CA GLY A 150 -0.06 17.80 5.81
C GLY A 150 0.87 16.87 5.03
N TYR A 151 1.61 15.98 5.70
CA TYR A 151 2.43 14.97 5.03
C TYR A 151 1.59 13.98 4.22
N GLY A 152 0.38 13.66 4.66
CA GLY A 152 -0.59 12.88 3.88
C GLY A 152 -0.91 13.54 2.53
N VAL A 153 -1.01 14.87 2.47
CA VAL A 153 -1.25 15.61 1.21
C VAL A 153 -0.05 15.44 0.28
N VAL A 154 1.17 15.59 0.81
CA VAL A 154 2.39 15.40 0.02
C VAL A 154 2.47 13.97 -0.52
N VAL A 155 2.20 12.97 0.31
CA VAL A 155 2.16 11.57 -0.13
C VAL A 155 1.14 11.37 -1.25
N ALA A 156 -0.07 11.89 -1.11
CA ALA A 156 -1.10 11.79 -2.15
C ALA A 156 -0.65 12.42 -3.47
N LEU A 157 0.05 13.57 -3.42
CA LEU A 157 0.65 14.19 -4.59
C LEU A 157 1.73 13.31 -5.22
N VAL A 158 2.62 12.72 -4.42
CA VAL A 158 3.66 11.81 -4.92
C VAL A 158 3.04 10.57 -5.56
N VAL A 159 2.01 9.96 -4.95
CA VAL A 159 1.25 8.84 -5.53
C VAL A 159 0.65 9.23 -6.87
N MET A 160 0.01 10.41 -6.94
CA MET A 160 -0.59 10.91 -8.17
C MET A 160 0.47 11.05 -9.28
N VAL A 161 1.62 11.66 -8.98
CA VAL A 161 2.73 11.81 -9.94
C VAL A 161 3.26 10.44 -10.39
N CYS A 162 3.57 9.54 -9.45
CA CYS A 162 4.11 8.22 -9.76
C CYS A 162 3.15 7.39 -10.64
N PHE A 163 1.85 7.38 -10.33
CA PHE A 163 0.89 6.62 -11.12
C PHE A 163 0.57 7.30 -12.46
N SER A 164 0.67 8.63 -12.57
CA SER A 164 0.61 9.30 -13.88
C SER A 164 1.79 8.90 -14.79
N LEU A 165 2.95 8.58 -14.23
CA LEU A 165 4.10 8.05 -14.98
C LEU A 165 3.95 6.58 -15.38
N ALA A 166 2.88 5.90 -14.97
CA ALA A 166 2.71 4.50 -15.27
C ALA A 166 2.47 4.21 -16.76
N ASP A 167 1.91 5.15 -17.54
CA ASP A 167 1.73 4.98 -19.00
C ASP A 167 3.05 4.99 -19.79
N PRO A 168 3.96 5.97 -19.61
CA PRO A 168 5.26 5.91 -20.25
C PRO A 168 6.07 4.69 -19.78
N ILE A 169 6.00 4.33 -18.50
CA ILE A 169 6.63 3.11 -17.97
C ILE A 169 6.09 1.87 -18.68
N ALA A 170 4.76 1.71 -18.76
CA ALA A 170 4.14 0.57 -19.44
C ALA A 170 4.57 0.45 -20.92
N ARG A 171 4.67 1.57 -21.63
CA ARG A 171 5.12 1.60 -23.03
C ARG A 171 6.57 1.16 -23.20
N VAL A 172 7.45 1.52 -22.27
CA VAL A 172 8.87 1.11 -22.31
C VAL A 172 9.05 -0.36 -21.96
N LEU A 173 8.30 -0.88 -20.97
CA LEU A 173 8.45 -2.26 -20.52
C LEU A 173 7.78 -3.28 -21.46
N GLY A 174 6.68 -2.90 -22.12
CA GLY A 174 5.87 -3.83 -22.89
C GLY A 174 5.24 -4.95 -22.04
N LYS A 175 4.47 -5.84 -22.67
CA LYS A 175 3.73 -6.90 -21.96
C LYS A 175 4.65 -7.84 -21.17
N THR A 176 5.73 -8.31 -21.78
CA THR A 176 6.69 -9.22 -21.14
C THR A 176 7.41 -8.56 -19.97
N GLY A 177 7.86 -7.30 -20.12
CA GLY A 177 8.52 -6.57 -19.04
C GLY A 177 7.59 -6.31 -17.87
N ILE A 178 6.32 -5.96 -18.13
CA ILE A 178 5.29 -5.80 -17.08
C ILE A 178 5.10 -7.10 -16.31
N ASN A 179 4.96 -8.25 -16.99
CA ASN A 179 4.79 -9.54 -16.32
C ASN A 179 6.00 -9.91 -15.43
N VAL A 180 7.23 -9.72 -15.94
CA VAL A 180 8.45 -9.97 -15.16
C VAL A 180 8.53 -9.03 -13.96
N MET A 181 8.31 -7.73 -14.15
CA MET A 181 8.32 -6.77 -13.05
C MET A 181 7.23 -7.03 -12.02
N THR A 182 6.04 -7.46 -12.44
CA THR A 182 4.95 -7.80 -11.53
C THR A 182 5.37 -8.97 -10.64
N ARG A 183 5.98 -10.02 -11.20
CA ARG A 183 6.49 -11.17 -10.43
C ARG A 183 7.64 -10.79 -9.50
N LEU A 184 8.59 -9.97 -9.97
CA LEU A 184 9.70 -9.49 -9.14
C LEU A 184 9.23 -8.62 -7.98
N MET A 185 8.30 -7.68 -8.23
CA MET A 185 7.71 -6.88 -7.16
C MET A 185 6.86 -7.71 -6.21
N GLY A 186 6.18 -8.75 -6.70
CA GLY A 186 5.51 -9.74 -5.84
C GLY A 186 6.49 -10.43 -4.89
N LEU A 187 7.66 -10.84 -5.36
CA LEU A 187 8.70 -11.43 -4.52
C LEU A 187 9.23 -10.45 -3.46
N ILE A 188 9.49 -9.20 -3.85
CA ILE A 188 9.93 -8.13 -2.93
C ILE A 188 8.85 -7.86 -1.88
N LEU A 189 7.60 -7.80 -2.30
CA LEU A 189 6.48 -7.55 -1.39
C LEU A 189 6.28 -8.70 -0.41
N ALA A 190 6.43 -9.95 -0.85
CA ALA A 190 6.39 -11.11 0.04
C ALA A 190 7.50 -11.02 1.11
N ALA A 191 8.72 -10.62 0.72
CA ALA A 191 9.81 -10.39 1.67
C ALA A 191 9.49 -9.26 2.66
N LEU A 192 8.96 -8.12 2.18
CA LEU A 192 8.53 -7.01 3.05
C LEU A 192 7.40 -7.42 3.99
N ALA A 193 6.44 -8.21 3.53
CA ALA A 193 5.37 -8.74 4.34
C ALA A 193 5.90 -9.59 5.49
N VAL A 194 6.85 -10.50 5.19
CA VAL A 194 7.53 -11.33 6.19
C VAL A 194 8.31 -10.46 7.18
N GLU A 195 9.03 -9.44 6.73
CA GLU A 195 9.77 -8.51 7.61
C GLU A 195 8.85 -7.79 8.59
N VAL A 196 7.72 -7.26 8.11
CA VAL A 196 6.71 -6.58 8.94
C VAL A 196 6.08 -7.55 9.94
N MET A 197 5.75 -8.77 9.49
CA MET A 197 5.21 -9.81 10.36
C MET A 197 6.22 -10.23 11.43
N ALA A 198 7.49 -10.46 11.07
CA ALA A 198 8.55 -10.83 11.99
C ALA A 198 8.77 -9.74 13.06
N GLY A 199 8.84 -8.47 12.65
CA GLY A 199 8.98 -7.35 13.57
C GLY A 199 7.81 -7.21 14.56
N GLY A 200 6.59 -7.51 14.11
CA GLY A 200 5.42 -7.57 14.99
C GLY A 200 5.45 -8.79 15.92
N LEU A 201 5.71 -9.98 15.37
CA LEU A 201 5.74 -11.25 16.09
C LEU A 201 6.80 -11.28 17.18
N VAL A 202 8.01 -10.78 16.92
CA VAL A 202 9.09 -10.69 17.91
C VAL A 202 8.68 -9.83 19.11
N LYS A 203 7.95 -8.73 18.88
CA LYS A 203 7.49 -7.86 19.96
C LYS A 203 6.31 -8.46 20.74
N ILE A 204 5.48 -9.28 20.09
CA ILE A 204 4.37 -10.01 20.74
C ILE A 204 4.89 -11.21 21.52
N PHE A 205 5.88 -11.91 20.97
CA PHE A 205 6.51 -13.11 21.53
C PHE A 205 8.03 -12.88 21.66
N PRO A 206 8.49 -12.16 22.71
CA PRO A 206 9.91 -11.82 22.90
C PRO A 206 10.85 -13.03 22.92
N ILE A 207 10.33 -14.21 23.28
CA ILE A 207 11.06 -15.48 23.30
C ILE A 207 11.57 -15.91 21.91
N LEU A 208 10.95 -15.43 20.83
CA LEU A 208 11.38 -15.69 19.45
C LEU A 208 12.65 -14.90 19.06
N ALA A 209 12.97 -13.82 19.79
CA ALA A 209 14.19 -13.04 19.59
C ALA A 209 15.39 -13.53 20.39
N SER A 210 15.22 -14.54 21.26
CA SER A 210 16.35 -15.15 21.93
C SER A 210 17.28 -15.75 20.88
N PRO A 211 18.60 -15.43 20.89
CA PRO A 211 19.53 -16.16 20.06
C PRO A 211 19.38 -17.62 20.46
N ALA A 212 19.14 -18.50 19.49
CA ALA A 212 19.17 -19.92 19.73
C ALA A 212 20.40 -20.19 20.60
N ILE A 213 20.20 -20.83 21.75
CA ILE A 213 21.29 -21.47 22.48
C ILE A 213 21.76 -22.53 21.50
N VAL A 214 22.74 -22.17 20.67
CA VAL A 214 23.44 -23.10 19.80
C VAL A 214 24.27 -23.95 20.76
N PRO A 215 23.98 -25.25 20.91
CA PRO A 215 24.82 -26.15 21.69
C PRO A 215 26.18 -26.35 21.02
#